data_AF-A0A7X4BNC7-F1
#
_entry.id   AF-A0A7X4BNC7-F1
#
_cell.length_a   1.000
_cell.length_b   1.000
_cell.length_c   1.000
_cell.angle_alpha   90.00
_cell.angle_beta   90.00
_cell.angle_gamma   90.00
#
_symmetry.space_group_name_H-M   'P 1'
#
loop_
_entity.id
_entity.type
_entity.pdbx_description
1 polymer ?
#
loop_
_entity_poly.entity_id
_entity_poly.type
_entity_poly.pdbx_seq_one_letter_code
_entity_poly.pdbx_strand_id
1 'polypeptide(L)'
;MQQEQDFMPIRFVILGTPYTIKPTEELTPEAINELVEYVKNLVESYLRKGFDEQRVPLLVAFHIADEKRRLQEKYELPLYRIVERLQFAIEEETD
;
A
#
# COMPACT_ATOMS: atom_id res chain seq x y z
N MET A 1 -2.70 -17.87 -24.75
CA MET A 1 -1.36 -17.98 -24.12
C MET A 1 -0.96 -16.75 -23.30
N GLN A 2 -1.72 -15.63 -23.27
CA GLN A 2 -1.39 -14.46 -22.43
C GLN A 2 -1.90 -14.55 -20.97
N GLN A 3 -3.06 -15.15 -20.72
CA GLN A 3 -3.66 -15.24 -19.38
C GLN A 3 -2.89 -16.09 -18.35
N GLU A 4 -2.05 -17.05 -18.78
CA GLU A 4 -1.29 -17.89 -17.83
C GLU A 4 -0.06 -17.19 -17.23
N GLN A 5 0.44 -16.13 -17.89
CA GLN A 5 1.55 -15.33 -17.34
C GLN A 5 1.08 -14.36 -16.25
N ASP A 6 -0.18 -13.93 -16.29
CA ASP A 6 -0.73 -12.92 -15.37
C ASP A 6 -0.80 -13.39 -13.91
N PHE A 7 -0.72 -14.71 -13.66
CA PHE A 7 -0.81 -15.30 -12.32
C PHE A 7 0.45 -16.07 -11.89
N MET A 8 1.56 -15.95 -12.63
CA MET A 8 2.80 -16.59 -12.20
C MET A 8 3.32 -15.97 -10.89
N PRO A 9 3.74 -16.79 -9.90
CA PRO A 9 4.27 -16.27 -8.64
C PRO A 9 5.53 -15.43 -8.87
N ILE A 10 5.53 -14.20 -8.35
CA ILE A 10 6.67 -13.28 -8.37
C ILE A 10 7.54 -13.58 -7.16
N ARG A 11 8.83 -13.81 -7.41
CA ARG A 11 9.84 -14.07 -6.37
C ARG A 11 10.76 -12.88 -6.23
N PHE A 12 11.07 -12.50 -5.00
CA PHE A 12 11.98 -11.38 -4.71
C PHE A 12 12.69 -11.59 -3.38
N VAL A 13 13.73 -10.79 -3.11
CA VAL A 13 14.55 -10.87 -1.90
C VAL A 13 14.54 -9.51 -1.20
N ILE A 14 14.34 -9.51 0.12
CA ILE A 14 14.45 -8.34 0.99
C ILE A 14 15.36 -8.75 2.16
N LEU A 15 16.43 -7.99 2.41
CA LEU A 15 17.41 -8.28 3.48
C LEU A 15 17.92 -9.74 3.46
N GLY A 16 18.25 -10.25 2.27
CA GLY A 16 18.69 -11.64 2.10
C GLY A 16 17.61 -12.71 2.28
N THR A 17 16.39 -12.33 2.67
CA THR A 17 15.26 -13.25 2.87
C THR A 17 14.43 -13.36 1.59
N PRO A 18 14.23 -14.56 1.02
CA PRO A 18 13.42 -14.75 -0.16
C PRO A 18 11.92 -14.75 0.17
N TYR A 19 11.13 -14.08 -0.66
CA TYR A 19 9.68 -14.00 -0.57
C TYR A 19 9.05 -14.37 -1.92
N THR A 20 7.77 -14.77 -1.88
CA THR A 20 6.98 -15.08 -3.07
C THR A 20 5.57 -14.56 -2.89
N ILE A 21 5.08 -13.82 -3.89
CA ILE A 21 3.69 -13.33 -3.95
C ILE A 21 3.06 -13.84 -5.23
N LYS A 22 1.84 -14.36 -5.12
CA LYS A 22 1.02 -14.72 -6.29
C LYS A 22 0.17 -13.50 -6.68
N PRO A 23 0.20 -13.06 -7.95
CA PRO A 23 -0.71 -12.03 -8.44
C PRO A 23 -2.17 -12.43 -8.26
N THR A 24 -3.02 -11.42 -8.17
CA THR A 24 -4.49 -11.53 -8.18
C THR A 24 -5.07 -10.49 -9.13
N GLU A 25 -6.38 -10.55 -9.41
CA GLU A 25 -7.04 -9.55 -10.26
C GLU A 25 -6.88 -8.11 -9.72
N GLU A 26 -6.89 -7.93 -8.40
CA GLU A 26 -6.72 -6.62 -7.74
C GLU A 26 -5.25 -6.27 -7.46
N LEU A 27 -4.35 -7.25 -7.56
CA LEU A 27 -2.93 -7.12 -7.28
C LEU A 27 -2.14 -7.69 -8.45
N THR A 28 -2.06 -6.91 -9.53
CA THR A 28 -1.44 -7.33 -10.78
C THR A 28 0.07 -7.55 -10.62
N PRO A 29 0.71 -8.28 -11.54
CA PRO A 29 2.16 -8.45 -11.54
C PRO A 29 2.93 -7.12 -11.47
N GLU A 30 2.48 -6.11 -12.21
CA GLU A 30 3.08 -4.77 -12.25
C GLU A 30 2.98 -4.09 -10.88
N ALA A 31 1.78 -4.11 -10.27
CA ALA A 31 1.56 -3.54 -8.95
C ALA A 31 2.43 -4.23 -7.88
N ILE A 32 2.63 -5.55 -7.98
CA ILE A 32 3.54 -6.27 -7.08
C ILE A 32 4.98 -5.79 -7.27
N ASN A 33 5.44 -5.67 -8.51
CA ASN A 33 6.80 -5.22 -8.78
C ASN A 33 7.05 -3.79 -8.26
N GLU A 34 6.10 -2.88 -8.48
CA GLU A 34 6.15 -1.51 -7.94
C GLU A 34 6.20 -1.50 -6.42
N LEU A 35 5.35 -2.29 -5.75
CA LEU A 35 5.35 -2.42 -4.30
C LEU A 35 6.69 -3.00 -3.77
N VAL A 36 7.23 -4.01 -4.44
CA VAL A 36 8.52 -4.61 -4.07
C VAL A 36 9.64 -3.59 -4.20
N GLU A 37 9.68 -2.82 -5.28
CA GLU A 37 10.68 -1.77 -5.49
C GLU A 37 10.56 -0.66 -4.44
N TYR A 38 9.35 -0.20 -4.17
CA TYR A 38 9.08 0.79 -3.12
C TYR A 38 9.57 0.31 -1.73
N VAL A 39 9.25 -0.93 -1.34
CA VAL A 39 9.70 -1.50 -0.06
C VAL A 39 11.22 -1.63 -0.01
N LYS A 40 11.88 -2.08 -1.09
CA LYS A 40 13.35 -2.16 -1.16
C LYS A 40 14.01 -0.81 -0.98
N ASN A 41 13.52 0.22 -1.68
CA ASN A 41 14.04 1.58 -1.57
C ASN A 41 13.88 2.13 -0.16
N LEU A 42 12.75 1.83 0.50
CA LEU A 42 12.50 2.25 1.87
C LEU A 42 13.44 1.54 2.86
N VAL A 43 13.59 0.22 2.73
CA VAL A 43 14.57 -0.58 3.50
C VAL A 43 15.97 0.00 3.36
N GLU A 44 16.43 0.23 2.12
CA GLU A 44 17.75 0.81 1.86
C GLU A 44 17.90 2.20 2.49
N SER A 45 16.86 3.04 2.46
CA SER A 45 16.87 4.36 3.08
C SER A 45 17.09 4.28 4.60
N TYR A 46 16.45 3.33 5.29
CA TYR A 46 16.68 3.11 6.72
C TYR A 46 18.07 2.54 7.00
N LEU A 47 18.56 1.61 6.17
CA LEU A 47 19.94 1.10 6.32
C LEU A 47 20.99 2.20 6.15
N ARG A 48 20.84 3.06 5.13
CA ARG A 48 21.74 4.22 4.91
C ARG A 48 21.73 5.22 6.06
N LYS A 49 20.64 5.28 6.83
CA LYS A 49 20.54 6.09 8.07
C LYS A 49 21.18 5.43 9.29
N GLY A 50 21.73 4.22 9.15
CA GLY A 50 22.44 3.50 10.21
C GLY A 50 21.54 2.70 11.15
N PHE A 51 20.29 2.42 10.75
CA PHE A 51 19.42 1.55 11.53
C PHE A 51 19.84 0.08 11.40
N ASP A 52 19.69 -0.66 12.50
CA ASP A 52 19.96 -2.11 12.58
C ASP A 52 19.05 -2.90 11.64
N GLU A 53 19.63 -3.77 10.82
CA GLU A 53 18.95 -4.66 9.87
C GLU A 53 17.81 -5.45 10.51
N GLN A 54 17.94 -5.86 11.78
CA GLN A 54 16.88 -6.59 12.49
C GLN A 54 15.64 -5.73 12.78
N ARG A 55 15.81 -4.41 12.88
CA ARG A 55 14.74 -3.45 13.22
C ARG A 55 14.15 -2.77 12.00
N VAL A 56 14.89 -2.70 10.90
CA VAL A 56 14.45 -2.05 9.66
C VAL A 56 13.10 -2.58 9.14
N PRO A 57 12.82 -3.90 9.09
CA PRO A 57 11.53 -4.39 8.61
C PRO A 57 10.34 -3.82 9.40
N LEU A 58 10.47 -3.73 10.72
CA LEU A 58 9.42 -3.20 11.58
C LEU A 58 9.23 -1.69 11.37
N LEU A 59 10.33 -0.94 11.23
CA LEU A 59 10.28 0.51 10.94
C LEU A 59 9.64 0.79 9.58
N VAL A 60 9.97 -0.02 8.57
CA VAL A 60 9.39 0.06 7.22
C VAL A 60 7.89 -0.24 7.27
N ALA A 61 7.46 -1.27 8.01
CA ALA A 61 6.04 -1.57 8.19
C ALA A 61 5.28 -0.42 8.87
N PHE A 62 5.84 0.17 9.93
CA PHE A 62 5.23 1.34 10.59
C PHE A 62 5.17 2.56 9.68
N HIS A 63 6.20 2.80 8.87
CA HIS A 63 6.21 3.88 7.89
C HIS A 63 5.04 3.74 6.91
N ILE A 64 4.87 2.53 6.34
CA ILE A 64 3.79 2.25 5.38
C ILE A 64 2.41 2.42 6.06
N ALA A 65 2.26 1.93 7.29
CA ALA A 65 1.02 2.09 8.04
C ALA A 65 0.69 3.57 8.31
N ASP A 66 1.68 4.38 8.69
CA ASP A 66 1.48 5.82 8.91
C ASP A 66 1.17 6.56 7.60
N GLU A 67 1.83 6.20 6.50
CA GLU A 67 1.53 6.76 5.18
C GLU A 67 0.09 6.44 4.75
N LYS A 68 -0.36 5.19 4.91
CA LYS A 68 -1.74 4.79 4.66
C LYS A 68 -2.73 5.58 5.50
N ARG A 69 -2.46 5.73 6.81
CA ARG A 69 -3.29 6.53 7.70
C ARG A 69 -3.39 7.98 7.24
N ARG A 70 -2.28 8.62 6.87
CA ARG A 70 -2.28 10.00 6.36
C ARG A 70 -3.07 10.14 5.06
N LEU A 71 -2.99 9.16 4.16
CA LEU A 71 -3.78 9.15 2.93
C LEU A 71 -5.28 9.04 3.23
N GLN A 72 -5.68 8.17 4.15
CA GLN A 72 -7.09 8.07 4.60
C GLN A 72 -7.57 9.37 5.24
N GLU A 73 -6.77 9.96 6.13
CA GLU A 73 -7.08 11.25 6.76
C GLU A 73 -7.23 12.38 5.72
N LYS A 74 -6.41 12.36 4.67
CA LYS A 74 -6.42 13.38 3.61
C LYS A 74 -7.58 13.24 2.63
N TYR A 75 -7.99 12.03 2.30
CA TYR A 75 -8.94 11.78 1.21
C TYR A 75 -10.29 11.22 1.68
N GLU A 76 -10.29 10.19 2.53
CA GLU A 76 -11.53 9.50 2.92
C GLU A 76 -12.33 10.29 3.95
N LEU A 77 -11.69 10.87 4.97
CA LEU A 77 -12.40 11.65 5.99
C LEU A 77 -13.12 12.89 5.41
N PRO A 78 -12.50 13.69 4.52
CA PRO A 78 -13.19 14.83 3.92
C PRO A 78 -14.30 14.40 2.95
N LEU A 79 -14.08 13.35 2.16
CA LEU A 79 -15.11 12.84 1.24
C LEU A 79 -16.33 12.32 2.01
N TYR A 80 -16.12 11.57 3.09
CA TYR A 80 -17.20 11.10 3.96
C TYR A 80 -18.02 12.28 4.51
N ARG A 81 -17.36 13.34 5.02
CA ARG A 81 -18.03 14.55 5.51
C ARG A 81 -18.80 15.30 4.41
N ILE A 82 -18.30 15.32 3.17
CA ILE A 82 -18.98 15.96 2.04
C ILE A 82 -20.21 15.14 1.65
N VAL A 83 -20.10 13.81 1.61
CA VAL A 83 -21.23 12.91 1.32
C VAL A 83 -22.31 13.00 2.40
N GLU A 84 -21.94 13.00 3.69
CA GLU A 84 -22.90 13.22 4.78
C GLU A 84 -23.64 14.56 4.65
N ARG A 85 -22.90 15.64 4.34
CA ARG A 85 -23.51 16.96 4.08
C ARG A 85 -24.45 16.95 2.89
N LEU A 86 -24.11 16.23 1.82
CA LEU A 86 -24.99 16.06 0.67
C LEU A 86 -26.24 15.26 1.02
N GLN A 87 -26.12 14.17 1.79
CA GLN A 87 -27.26 13.39 2.25
C GLN A 87 -28.21 14.24 3.11
N PHE A 88 -27.67 15.03 4.04
CA PHE A 88 -28.47 15.95 4.86
C PHE A 88 -29.14 17.05 4.02
N ALA A 89 -28.44 17.61 3.04
CA ALA A 89 -29.00 18.65 2.15
C ALA A 89 -30.07 18.11 1.19
N ILE A 90 -30.08 16.81 0.91
CA ILE A 90 -31.06 16.15 0.03
C ILE A 90 -32.29 15.66 0.85
N GLU A 91 -32.20 15.59 2.19
CA GLU A 91 -33.33 15.20 3.06
C GLU A 91 -34.31 16.36 3.41
N GLU A 92 -34.12 17.58 2.89
CA GLU A 92 -35.10 18.68 3.05
C GLU A 92 -35.82 19.00 1.73
N GLU A 93 -36.94 18.30 1.50
CA GLU A 93 -38.21 18.83 0.96
C GLU A 93 -39.28 17.73 1.15
N THR A 94 -39.80 17.60 2.38
CA THR A 94 -41.11 16.97 2.63
C THR A 94 -42.00 17.96 3.36
N ASP A 95 -42.55 18.90 2.57
CA ASP A 95 -43.80 19.60 2.89
C ASP A 95 -44.96 18.90 2.15
#